data_AF-A0A9P4TPA4-F1
#
_entry.id   AF-A0A9P4TPA4-F1
#
_cell.length_a   1.000
_cell.length_b   1.000
_cell.length_c   1.000
_cell.angle_alpha   90.00
_cell.angle_beta   90.00
_cell.angle_gamma   90.00
#
_symmetry.space_group_name_H-M   'P 1'
#
loop_
_entity.id
_entity.type
_entity.pdbx_description
1 polymer ?
#
loop_
_entity_poly.entity_id
_entity_poly.type
_entity_poly.pdbx_seq_one_letter_code
_entity_poly.pdbx_strand_id
1 'polypeptide(L)'
;MPPTSPTLEKFRTLLRPERSQRSSSSVDTLESASSGLPSASHATNAKASDMNRAQLDYQNGKFDLSDGNVSRPSPSHRHRSSSQLSDLDVLHTRLSNAHLLAHHQFELHPAGGVSYKPYPTGAKRHGRQPSHSLLPYIQQIPNAGEPIAVELTQQEIEAFRSLDVPSALCCIRRDDSSLARSFVRFQSLNEGAANAVFSITAGQDATKEPDFLFVAVRQSGKVATAIPAQMILDKVLRVSKGLPKSLKSEVIVDGFMADVRPLFVSPKLSTTASQTLGDIDLDKHLMAHLPVVLFNEGLSALRKLVPAIRPSNDEAQFGILLPDMSTVTGQNITFEIKPKWLAQSPTAPADAIRCRTCALQYSRGKGTPTDYICPLRLSNENQTSEKDIECIRKWATNVLSTQLAKDSDAVSSKGVTLDSLVSRVVTYFTTGDGRILLLHLKKLQATLDSEGILQRYAHPRDDFNFVYDLRLAMTLRDCSLFVVVPFHDGAITSKLADLDFKSAEKIDDWRDKEAILVNEGWYSKSPKAHDVCLLARG
;
A
#
# COMPACT_ATOMS: atom_id res chain seq x y z
N MET A 1 21.95 -43.60 -17.32
CA MET A 1 20.51 -43.42 -17.02
C MET A 1 20.05 -44.60 -16.18
N PRO A 2 19.12 -44.46 -15.21
CA PRO A 2 18.59 -43.29 -14.50
C PRO A 2 18.95 -43.40 -12.97
N PRO A 3 18.28 -42.78 -11.96
CA PRO A 3 17.45 -41.56 -11.83
C PRO A 3 17.98 -40.60 -10.72
N THR A 4 17.16 -39.60 -10.37
CA THR A 4 17.16 -38.72 -9.16
C THR A 4 18.20 -37.58 -9.05
N SER A 5 17.70 -36.35 -9.27
CA SER A 5 18.36 -35.12 -8.79
C SER A 5 18.23 -35.02 -7.27
N PRO A 6 19.32 -34.74 -6.52
CA PRO A 6 19.33 -34.63 -5.05
C PRO A 6 18.34 -33.59 -4.49
N THR A 7 17.89 -32.66 -5.34
CA THR A 7 16.92 -31.61 -5.01
C THR A 7 15.52 -32.16 -4.73
N LEU A 8 15.15 -33.27 -5.36
CA LEU A 8 13.80 -33.86 -5.28
C LEU A 8 13.63 -34.81 -4.08
N GLU A 9 14.74 -35.33 -3.54
CA GLU A 9 14.73 -36.32 -2.45
C GLU A 9 14.64 -35.66 -1.08
N LYS A 10 15.28 -34.49 -0.89
CA LYS A 10 15.13 -33.68 0.34
C LYS A 10 13.73 -33.12 0.55
N PHE A 11 12.97 -32.87 -0.52
CA PHE A 11 11.56 -32.44 -0.43
C PHE A 11 10.59 -33.58 -0.07
N ARG A 12 10.94 -34.84 -0.37
CA ARG A 12 10.10 -36.01 -0.04
C ARG A 12 10.25 -36.49 1.40
N THR A 13 11.41 -36.26 2.03
CA THR A 13 11.68 -36.76 3.40
C THR A 13 10.96 -36.02 4.53
N LEU A 14 10.29 -34.89 4.26
CA LEU A 14 9.51 -34.16 5.29
C LEU A 14 8.05 -34.62 5.40
N LEU A 15 7.65 -35.67 4.67
CA LEU A 15 6.27 -36.17 4.61
C LEU A 15 6.15 -37.66 4.98
N ARG A 16 6.71 -38.10 6.11
CA ARG A 16 6.25 -39.34 6.77
C ARG A 16 6.14 -39.15 8.29
N PRO A 17 5.02 -39.56 8.91
CA PRO A 17 4.85 -39.50 10.35
C PRO A 17 5.52 -40.72 11.01
N GLU A 18 6.48 -40.50 11.91
CA GLU A 18 6.83 -41.49 12.92
C GLU A 18 6.07 -41.22 14.22
N ARG A 19 5.50 -42.30 14.74
CA ARG A 19 4.71 -42.35 15.98
C ARG A 19 5.64 -42.62 17.16
N SER A 20 5.43 -41.86 18.25
CA SER A 20 5.93 -42.07 19.63
C SER A 20 7.42 -41.74 19.86
N GLN A 21 7.89 -41.16 20.98
CA GLN A 21 7.41 -41.18 22.36
C GLN A 21 7.63 -39.82 23.08
N ARG A 22 6.89 -39.62 24.17
CA ARG A 22 7.03 -38.52 25.15
C ARG A 22 8.41 -38.49 25.80
N SER A 23 8.98 -37.29 25.96
CA SER A 23 9.67 -36.91 27.20
C SER A 23 9.65 -35.39 27.37
N SER A 24 9.17 -34.99 28.55
CA SER A 24 9.08 -33.63 29.07
C SER A 24 10.45 -33.02 29.37
N SER A 25 10.68 -31.78 28.93
CA SER A 25 11.54 -30.83 29.66
C SER A 25 11.28 -29.40 29.18
N SER A 26 11.00 -28.54 30.15
CA SER A 26 10.84 -27.08 30.08
C SER A 26 12.09 -26.37 29.55
N VAL A 27 11.93 -25.38 28.66
CA VAL A 27 12.75 -24.15 28.59
C VAL A 27 11.97 -23.02 27.91
N ASP A 28 11.74 -21.96 28.68
CA ASP A 28 11.68 -20.52 28.40
C ASP A 28 11.23 -19.98 27.03
N THR A 29 10.00 -19.48 27.02
CA THR A 29 9.47 -18.52 26.04
C THR A 29 9.83 -17.10 26.46
N LEU A 30 10.68 -16.44 25.68
CA LEU A 30 10.89 -14.98 25.75
C LEU A 30 10.52 -14.39 24.38
N GLU A 31 9.22 -14.25 24.14
CA GLU A 31 8.68 -13.46 23.02
C GLU A 31 8.32 -12.07 23.52
N SER A 32 8.92 -11.08 22.85
CA SER A 32 8.78 -9.66 23.08
C SER A 32 7.43 -9.14 22.56
N ALA A 33 6.55 -8.80 23.50
CA ALA A 33 5.37 -7.98 23.24
C ALA A 33 5.78 -6.53 22.96
N SER A 34 5.34 -5.97 21.83
CA SER A 34 5.50 -4.54 21.51
C SER A 34 4.16 -3.90 21.16
N SER A 35 3.47 -3.38 22.18
CA SER A 35 2.57 -2.23 22.04
C SER A 35 2.30 -1.65 23.43
N GLY A 36 3.02 -0.58 23.77
CA GLY A 36 2.78 0.22 24.97
C GLY A 36 2.84 1.69 24.62
N LEU A 37 1.74 2.40 24.84
CA LEU A 37 1.71 3.84 25.10
C LEU A 37 0.74 4.07 26.29
N PRO A 38 0.94 5.13 27.07
CA PRO A 38 0.88 5.07 28.54
C PRO A 38 -0.51 5.30 29.14
N SER A 39 -0.71 4.67 30.30
CA SER A 39 -1.86 4.83 31.19
C SER A 39 -1.80 6.16 31.95
N ALA A 40 -2.84 6.98 31.81
CA ALA A 40 -3.18 8.00 32.79
C ALA A 40 -4.16 7.40 33.81
N SER A 41 -3.79 7.53 35.08
CA SER A 41 -4.52 7.12 36.27
C SER A 41 -5.81 7.90 36.45
N HIS A 42 -6.93 7.22 36.69
CA HIS A 42 -7.92 7.67 37.69
C HIS A 42 -8.66 6.47 38.26
N ALA A 43 -8.48 6.27 39.56
CA ALA A 43 -9.30 5.41 40.38
C ALA A 43 -10.70 6.00 40.53
N THR A 44 -11.74 5.17 40.51
CA THR A 44 -12.70 5.04 41.62
C THR A 44 -13.78 3.99 41.34
N ASN A 45 -13.93 3.12 42.34
CA ASN A 45 -15.14 2.46 42.82
C ASN A 45 -15.89 1.42 41.96
N ALA A 46 -15.66 0.19 42.39
CA ALA A 46 -16.58 -0.93 42.34
C ALA A 46 -17.99 -0.59 42.86
N LYS A 47 -19.00 -1.19 42.23
CA LYS A 47 -20.13 -1.83 42.93
C LYS A 47 -20.76 -2.90 42.03
N ALA A 48 -20.85 -4.09 42.61
CA ALA A 48 -21.54 -5.25 42.08
C ALA A 48 -23.06 -5.12 42.30
N SER A 49 -23.83 -5.70 41.38
CA SER A 49 -25.17 -6.28 41.60
C SER A 49 -25.58 -6.97 40.29
N ASP A 50 -25.42 -8.28 40.16
CA ASP A 50 -26.37 -9.35 40.53
C ASP A 50 -27.65 -9.44 39.67
N MET A 51 -27.86 -10.66 39.16
CA MET A 51 -29.10 -11.31 38.74
C MET A 51 -29.94 -10.70 37.59
N ASN A 52 -30.02 -11.41 36.46
CA ASN A 52 -31.17 -12.29 36.27
C ASN A 52 -31.05 -13.26 35.09
N ARG A 53 -31.56 -14.45 35.37
CA ARG A 53 -31.62 -15.67 34.60
C ARG A 53 -32.99 -15.70 33.92
N ALA A 54 -33.04 -15.83 32.59
CA ALA A 54 -34.26 -16.18 31.87
C ALA A 54 -33.93 -17.18 30.76
N GLN A 55 -34.16 -18.43 31.13
CA GLN A 55 -34.20 -19.64 30.32
C GLN A 55 -35.55 -19.66 29.60
N LEU A 56 -35.59 -19.81 28.28
CA LEU A 56 -36.83 -20.16 27.56
C LEU A 56 -36.52 -21.11 26.40
N ASP A 57 -37.39 -22.11 26.33
CA ASP A 57 -37.21 -23.41 25.71
C ASP A 57 -37.40 -23.46 24.20
N TYR A 58 -36.81 -24.53 23.68
CA TYR A 58 -37.00 -25.14 22.36
C TYR A 58 -38.47 -25.45 22.05
N GLN A 59 -38.94 -25.16 20.83
CA GLN A 59 -39.96 -25.98 20.16
C GLN A 59 -39.65 -26.16 18.67
N ASN A 60 -39.65 -27.45 18.28
CA ASN A 60 -39.58 -28.00 16.94
C ASN A 60 -40.84 -27.68 16.13
N GLY A 61 -40.68 -27.44 14.83
CA GLY A 61 -41.75 -27.49 13.84
C GLY A 61 -41.21 -27.83 12.45
N LYS A 62 -41.30 -29.11 12.08
CA LYS A 62 -41.26 -29.61 10.69
C LYS A 62 -42.53 -29.16 9.96
N PHE A 63 -42.47 -28.87 8.67
CA PHE A 63 -43.45 -29.31 7.65
C PHE A 63 -42.94 -29.03 6.22
N ASP A 64 -43.59 -29.71 5.28
CA ASP A 64 -43.05 -30.36 4.09
C ASP A 64 -42.99 -29.55 2.78
N LEU A 65 -42.29 -30.18 1.83
CA LEU A 65 -42.19 -29.96 0.38
C LEU A 65 -43.55 -29.88 -0.33
N SER A 66 -43.62 -29.08 -1.40
CA SER A 66 -44.45 -29.39 -2.57
C SER A 66 -43.86 -28.82 -3.86
N ASP A 67 -43.84 -29.69 -4.87
CA ASP A 67 -43.47 -29.48 -6.27
C ASP A 67 -44.43 -28.55 -7.01
N GLY A 68 -43.89 -27.82 -8.01
CA GLY A 68 -44.68 -27.02 -8.94
C GLY A 68 -43.84 -26.60 -10.15
N ASN A 69 -43.82 -27.46 -11.16
CA ASN A 69 -43.21 -27.26 -12.47
C ASN A 69 -44.06 -26.29 -13.32
N VAL A 70 -43.44 -25.57 -14.28
CA VAL A 70 -43.94 -25.19 -15.64
C VAL A 70 -43.49 -23.79 -16.13
N SER A 71 -42.76 -23.83 -17.26
CA SER A 71 -42.66 -22.89 -18.40
C SER A 71 -41.63 -21.74 -18.45
N ARG A 72 -40.67 -21.94 -19.37
CA ARG A 72 -39.86 -20.94 -20.10
C ARG A 72 -40.72 -19.96 -20.91
N PRO A 73 -40.18 -18.76 -21.16
CA PRO A 73 -39.87 -18.40 -22.54
C PRO A 73 -38.47 -17.77 -22.71
N SER A 74 -37.87 -17.97 -23.90
CA SER A 74 -36.63 -17.33 -24.37
C SER A 74 -36.98 -16.24 -25.42
N PRO A 75 -36.00 -15.50 -26.00
CA PRO A 75 -35.51 -14.24 -25.47
C PRO A 75 -35.79 -13.07 -26.43
N SER A 76 -36.06 -11.87 -25.91
CA SER A 76 -36.09 -10.65 -26.71
C SER A 76 -34.89 -9.75 -26.42
N HIS A 77 -34.25 -9.32 -27.51
CA HIS A 77 -33.07 -8.50 -27.56
C HIS A 77 -33.23 -7.09 -26.95
N ARG A 78 -32.08 -6.59 -26.49
CA ARG A 78 -31.61 -5.19 -26.36
C ARG A 78 -31.57 -4.64 -24.94
N HIS A 79 -30.35 -4.58 -24.40
CA HIS A 79 -29.75 -3.33 -23.90
C HIS A 79 -28.21 -3.43 -23.88
N ARG A 80 -27.56 -2.66 -24.77
CA ARG A 80 -26.24 -2.02 -24.57
C ARG A 80 -26.34 -1.17 -23.28
N SER A 81 -25.33 -0.89 -22.48
CA SER A 81 -23.89 -1.18 -22.43
C SER A 81 -23.42 -0.65 -21.07
N SER A 82 -22.60 -1.39 -20.32
CA SER A 82 -21.76 -0.80 -19.28
C SER A 82 -20.32 -1.22 -19.56
N SER A 83 -19.44 -0.22 -19.54
CA SER A 83 -18.01 -0.32 -19.84
C SER A 83 -17.30 -1.23 -18.84
N GLN A 84 -17.15 -2.50 -19.19
CA GLN A 84 -16.24 -3.42 -18.51
C GLN A 84 -14.86 -3.28 -19.15
N LEU A 85 -13.84 -2.93 -18.36
CA LEU A 85 -12.45 -3.14 -18.75
C LEU A 85 -12.31 -4.65 -19.05
N SER A 86 -11.96 -5.03 -20.27
CA SER A 86 -11.91 -6.43 -20.68
C SER A 86 -10.64 -7.11 -20.13
N ASP A 87 -10.66 -8.42 -19.88
CA ASP A 87 -9.44 -9.17 -19.49
C ASP A 87 -8.31 -9.04 -20.52
N LEU A 88 -8.69 -8.73 -21.76
CA LEU A 88 -7.79 -8.41 -22.87
C LEU A 88 -7.00 -7.13 -22.62
N ASP A 89 -7.57 -6.10 -21.98
CA ASP A 89 -6.89 -4.82 -21.73
C ASP A 89 -5.77 -4.95 -20.69
N VAL A 90 -5.97 -5.82 -19.69
CA VAL A 90 -4.94 -6.15 -18.69
C VAL A 90 -3.83 -6.98 -19.34
N LEU A 91 -4.18 -7.96 -20.17
CA LEU A 91 -3.22 -8.75 -20.95
C LEU A 91 -2.45 -7.92 -21.99
N HIS A 92 -3.08 -6.95 -22.64
CA HIS A 92 -2.43 -6.02 -23.56
C HIS A 92 -1.47 -5.08 -22.84
N THR A 93 -1.85 -4.59 -21.65
CA THR A 93 -0.94 -3.83 -20.78
C THR A 93 0.26 -4.69 -20.38
N ARG A 94 0.06 -5.99 -20.10
CA ARG A 94 1.16 -6.94 -19.83
C ARG A 94 2.06 -7.16 -21.05
N LEU A 95 1.51 -7.40 -22.25
CA LEU A 95 2.29 -7.67 -23.46
C LEU A 95 3.10 -6.46 -23.92
N SER A 96 2.56 -5.25 -23.76
CA SER A 96 3.29 -4.01 -24.03
C SER A 96 4.46 -3.80 -23.06
N ASN A 97 4.34 -4.26 -21.81
CA ASN A 97 5.34 -4.07 -20.75
C ASN A 97 6.29 -5.26 -20.54
N ALA A 98 5.94 -6.45 -21.03
CA ALA A 98 6.75 -7.67 -20.92
C ALA A 98 8.13 -7.53 -21.59
N HIS A 99 8.27 -6.64 -22.57
CA HIS A 99 9.56 -6.34 -23.21
C HIS A 99 10.56 -5.61 -22.27
N LEU A 100 10.09 -5.02 -21.16
CA LEU A 100 10.93 -4.31 -20.18
C LEU A 100 11.33 -5.16 -18.95
N LEU A 101 10.72 -6.34 -18.76
CA LEU A 101 10.76 -7.09 -17.49
C LEU A 101 11.63 -8.37 -17.51
N ALA A 102 12.25 -8.70 -18.63
CA ALA A 102 12.94 -9.98 -18.83
C ALA A 102 14.40 -10.01 -18.31
N HIS A 103 14.72 -9.60 -17.08
CA HIS A 103 16.12 -9.74 -16.57
C HIS A 103 16.24 -9.87 -15.03
N HIS A 104 15.92 -11.03 -14.44
CA HIS A 104 16.41 -11.44 -13.10
C HIS A 104 16.55 -12.97 -13.03
N GLN A 105 17.73 -13.49 -12.64
CA GLN A 105 17.96 -14.91 -12.32
C GLN A 105 18.21 -15.08 -10.81
N PHE A 106 17.71 -16.16 -10.22
CA PHE A 106 17.93 -16.56 -8.82
C PHE A 106 18.69 -17.89 -8.75
N GLU A 107 19.65 -18.04 -7.83
CA GLU A 107 20.24 -19.33 -7.45
C GLU A 107 19.84 -19.71 -6.01
N LEU A 108 19.55 -21.00 -5.78
CA LEU A 108 19.16 -21.55 -4.49
C LEU A 108 20.39 -21.85 -3.61
N HIS A 109 20.39 -21.38 -2.36
CA HIS A 109 21.45 -21.71 -1.39
C HIS A 109 21.25 -23.11 -0.80
N PRO A 110 22.31 -23.91 -0.56
CA PRO A 110 22.22 -25.29 -0.03
C PRO A 110 21.57 -25.47 1.35
N ALA A 111 21.25 -24.36 2.04
CA ALA A 111 20.65 -24.32 3.37
C ALA A 111 19.20 -23.80 3.39
N GLY A 112 18.54 -23.68 2.23
CA GLY A 112 17.11 -23.36 2.15
C GLY A 112 16.75 -21.87 2.30
N GLY A 113 17.71 -20.96 2.23
CA GLY A 113 17.46 -19.52 2.11
C GLY A 113 17.67 -19.02 0.69
N VAL A 114 16.80 -18.12 0.20
CA VAL A 114 17.06 -17.35 -1.03
C VAL A 114 17.99 -16.19 -0.63
N SER A 115 19.27 -16.28 -1.00
CA SER A 115 20.21 -15.18 -0.79
C SER A 115 20.26 -14.33 -2.05
N TYR A 116 19.88 -13.06 -1.94
CA TYR A 116 20.13 -12.08 -2.98
C TYR A 116 21.64 -11.80 -3.03
N LYS A 117 22.33 -12.34 -4.04
CA LYS A 117 23.62 -11.79 -4.44
C LYS A 117 23.36 -10.68 -5.45
N PRO A 118 23.70 -9.41 -5.18
CA PRO A 118 23.93 -8.48 -6.26
C PRO A 118 24.99 -9.10 -7.17
N TYR A 119 24.76 -9.08 -8.47
CA TYR A 119 25.73 -9.55 -9.46
C TYR A 119 27.11 -8.95 -9.13
N PRO A 120 28.20 -9.75 -9.15
CA PRO A 120 29.53 -9.18 -9.07
C PRO A 120 29.67 -8.17 -10.21
N THR A 121 30.07 -6.96 -9.84
CA THR A 121 30.34 -5.82 -10.71
C THR A 121 31.33 -6.24 -11.80
N GLY A 122 30.86 -6.62 -12.99
CA GLY A 122 31.80 -7.07 -14.03
C GLY A 122 31.27 -7.47 -15.40
N ALA A 123 29.97 -7.71 -15.61
CA ALA A 123 29.45 -8.09 -16.93
C ALA A 123 28.51 -7.02 -17.50
N LYS A 124 28.85 -6.55 -18.70
CA LYS A 124 28.22 -5.45 -19.45
C LYS A 124 26.68 -5.54 -19.43
N ARG A 125 26.04 -4.49 -18.90
CA ARG A 125 24.59 -4.23 -19.01
C ARG A 125 24.21 -4.11 -20.51
N HIS A 126 23.59 -5.13 -21.08
CA HIS A 126 22.76 -5.00 -22.27
C HIS A 126 21.33 -5.36 -21.88
N GLY A 127 20.45 -4.36 -21.80
CA GLY A 127 18.99 -4.60 -21.74
C GLY A 127 18.17 -3.74 -20.77
N ARG A 128 18.77 -3.10 -19.75
CA ARG A 128 18.03 -2.20 -18.85
C ARG A 128 18.57 -0.79 -18.99
N GLN A 129 17.81 0.11 -19.64
CA GLN A 129 18.05 1.54 -19.44
C GLN A 129 17.58 1.87 -18.02
N PRO A 130 18.48 2.19 -17.06
CA PRO A 130 18.03 2.85 -15.84
C PRO A 130 17.24 4.10 -16.27
N SER A 131 16.17 4.47 -15.57
CA SER A 131 15.48 5.72 -15.84
C SER A 131 16.51 6.86 -15.71
N HIS A 132 17.08 7.29 -16.83
CA HIS A 132 18.34 8.05 -16.87
C HIS A 132 18.19 9.49 -16.35
N SER A 133 17.04 9.87 -15.80
CA SER A 133 16.83 11.11 -15.08
C SER A 133 16.00 10.84 -13.83
N LEU A 134 16.63 11.00 -12.67
CA LEU A 134 15.92 11.05 -11.38
C LEU A 134 15.35 12.46 -11.10
N LEU A 135 15.50 13.39 -12.06
CA LEU A 135 14.89 14.72 -11.97
C LEU A 135 13.46 14.67 -12.50
N PRO A 136 12.46 15.03 -11.67
CA PRO A 136 11.11 15.26 -12.17
C PRO A 136 11.10 16.40 -13.19
N TYR A 137 10.10 16.39 -14.07
CA TYR A 137 9.74 17.58 -14.86
C TYR A 137 9.17 18.63 -13.92
N ILE A 138 10.06 19.44 -13.35
CA ILE A 138 9.75 20.60 -12.52
C ILE A 138 9.28 21.69 -13.49
N GLN A 139 7.96 21.84 -13.67
CA GLN A 139 7.39 22.92 -14.47
C GLN A 139 7.87 24.26 -13.92
N GLN A 140 8.55 25.06 -14.75
CA GLN A 140 8.94 26.41 -14.37
C GLN A 140 7.68 27.20 -14.04
N ILE A 141 7.56 27.65 -12.78
CA ILE A 141 6.51 28.58 -12.39
C ILE A 141 6.85 29.92 -13.07
N PRO A 142 5.90 30.62 -13.71
CA PRO A 142 6.14 31.88 -14.42
C PRO A 142 6.81 32.99 -13.58
N ASN A 143 6.79 32.85 -12.24
CA ASN A 143 7.35 33.79 -11.27
C ASN A 143 8.46 33.17 -10.37
N ALA A 144 8.90 31.95 -10.65
CA ALA A 144 10.14 31.46 -10.04
C ALA A 144 11.28 32.19 -10.74
N GLY A 145 11.98 33.08 -10.03
CA GLY A 145 13.11 33.84 -10.58
C GLY A 145 14.18 32.96 -11.22
N GLU A 146 15.23 33.57 -11.78
CA GLU A 146 16.30 32.84 -12.46
C GLU A 146 16.85 31.68 -11.60
N PRO A 147 17.17 30.52 -12.21
CA PRO A 147 17.72 29.37 -11.48
C PRO A 147 18.98 29.77 -10.73
N ILE A 148 18.98 29.63 -9.40
CA ILE A 148 20.15 29.97 -8.58
C ILE A 148 21.11 28.77 -8.61
N ALA A 149 22.32 29.00 -9.11
CA ALA A 149 23.38 28.00 -9.09
C ALA A 149 23.84 27.73 -7.67
N VAL A 150 24.12 26.47 -7.36
CA VAL A 150 24.62 26.03 -6.05
C VAL A 150 25.91 25.27 -6.25
N GLU A 151 26.96 25.61 -5.53
CA GLU A 151 28.21 24.86 -5.55
C GLU A 151 28.07 23.61 -4.65
N LEU A 152 28.37 22.44 -5.21
CA LEU A 152 28.50 21.19 -4.47
C LEU A 152 29.90 21.10 -3.87
N THR A 153 30.02 20.56 -2.65
CA THR A 153 31.32 20.29 -2.05
C THR A 153 32.02 19.13 -2.78
N GLN A 154 33.34 19.03 -2.65
CA GLN A 154 34.09 17.91 -3.25
C GLN A 154 33.57 16.55 -2.77
N GLN A 155 33.23 16.42 -1.49
CA GLN A 155 32.64 15.20 -0.93
C GLN A 155 31.27 14.89 -1.52
N GLU A 156 30.39 15.89 -1.68
CA GLU A 156 29.09 15.69 -2.33
C GLU A 156 29.24 15.29 -3.80
N ILE A 157 30.21 15.84 -4.52
CA ILE A 157 30.51 15.48 -5.91
C ILE A 157 31.02 14.04 -5.99
N GLU A 158 31.93 13.64 -5.11
CA GLU A 158 32.46 12.27 -5.06
C GLU A 158 31.37 11.27 -4.70
N ALA A 159 30.59 11.55 -3.64
CA ALA A 159 29.44 10.74 -3.24
C ALA A 159 28.41 10.64 -4.36
N PHE A 160 28.07 11.74 -5.04
CA PHE A 160 27.14 11.73 -6.17
C PHE A 160 27.66 10.89 -7.34
N ARG A 161 28.95 11.03 -7.71
CA ARG A 161 29.57 10.24 -8.79
C ARG A 161 29.61 8.75 -8.46
N SER A 162 29.73 8.39 -7.19
CA SER A 162 29.70 6.99 -6.75
C SER A 162 28.36 6.29 -7.02
N LEU A 163 27.27 7.06 -7.15
CA LEU A 163 25.93 6.55 -7.44
C LEU A 163 25.75 6.14 -8.92
N ASP A 164 26.69 6.50 -9.81
CA ASP A 164 26.64 6.20 -11.26
C ASP A 164 25.34 6.67 -11.94
N VAL A 165 24.87 7.87 -11.57
CA VAL A 165 23.70 8.52 -12.18
C VAL A 165 24.06 9.85 -12.85
N PRO A 166 23.50 10.17 -14.03
CA PRO A 166 23.82 11.40 -14.75
C PRO A 166 23.13 12.65 -14.15
N SER A 167 22.00 12.46 -13.47
CA SER A 167 21.24 13.52 -12.79
C SER A 167 20.41 12.97 -11.64
N ALA A 168 20.25 13.76 -10.57
CA ALA A 168 19.31 13.48 -9.50
C ALA A 168 18.87 14.72 -8.74
N LEU A 169 17.70 14.60 -8.10
CA LEU A 169 17.30 15.53 -7.05
C LEU A 169 18.08 15.17 -5.79
N CYS A 170 18.73 16.16 -5.19
CA CYS A 170 19.51 15.98 -3.97
C CYS A 170 18.96 16.88 -2.86
N CYS A 171 19.05 16.44 -1.61
CA CYS A 171 18.79 17.27 -0.44
C CYS A 171 20.14 17.55 0.25
N ILE A 172 20.47 18.83 0.35
CA ILE A 172 21.71 19.30 0.98
C ILE A 172 21.40 20.31 2.07
N ARG A 173 22.43 20.67 2.83
CA ARG A 173 22.39 21.76 3.81
C ARG A 173 23.33 22.87 3.34
N ARG A 174 22.90 24.13 3.45
CA ARG A 174 23.73 25.32 3.19
C ARG A 174 23.40 26.42 4.19
N ASP A 175 24.33 27.35 4.35
CA ASP A 175 24.17 28.58 5.11
C ASP A 175 24.50 29.75 4.17
N ASP A 176 23.54 30.05 3.30
CA ASP A 176 23.65 31.08 2.27
C ASP A 176 22.32 31.84 2.18
N SER A 177 22.32 33.09 2.64
CA SER A 177 21.12 33.93 2.65
C SER A 177 20.56 34.22 1.26
N SER A 178 21.37 34.10 0.20
CA SER A 178 20.88 34.22 -1.19
C SER A 178 19.91 33.09 -1.57
N LEU A 179 19.95 31.97 -0.85
CA LEU A 179 19.10 30.79 -1.05
C LEU A 179 17.84 30.77 -0.18
N ALA A 180 17.52 31.86 0.55
CA ALA A 180 16.41 31.91 1.50
C ALA A 180 15.08 31.37 0.95
N ARG A 181 14.75 31.66 -0.32
CA ARG A 181 13.51 31.20 -0.98
C ARG A 181 13.48 29.69 -1.32
N SER A 182 14.61 29.02 -1.21
CA SER A 182 14.77 27.58 -1.47
C SER A 182 14.86 26.76 -0.19
N PHE A 183 14.97 27.42 0.97
CA PHE A 183 15.12 26.74 2.24
C PHE A 183 13.83 26.09 2.72
N VAL A 184 14.01 24.90 3.29
CA VAL A 184 12.97 24.08 3.89
C VAL A 184 13.43 23.50 5.21
N ARG A 185 12.46 23.12 6.04
CA ARG A 185 12.68 22.41 7.31
C ARG A 185 11.89 21.11 7.32
N PHE A 186 12.43 20.15 8.06
CA PHE A 186 11.78 18.86 8.28
C PHE A 186 11.21 18.79 9.69
N GLN A 187 10.00 18.26 9.82
CA GLN A 187 9.43 17.85 11.10
C GLN A 187 9.06 16.37 11.01
N SER A 188 9.24 15.62 12.10
CA SER A 188 8.80 14.23 12.15
C SER A 188 7.28 14.19 12.03
N LEU A 189 6.78 13.53 10.97
CA LEU A 189 5.35 13.41 10.70
C LEU A 189 4.82 12.04 11.15
N ASN A 190 5.54 10.97 10.80
CA ASN A 190 5.14 9.61 11.17
C ASN A 190 6.35 8.67 11.17
N GLU A 191 6.25 7.60 11.95
CA GLU A 191 7.27 6.57 12.07
C GLU A 191 6.62 5.17 11.94
N GLY A 192 6.82 4.54 10.79
CA GLY A 192 6.40 3.15 10.57
C GLY A 192 7.47 2.15 11.05
N ALA A 193 7.24 0.84 10.90
CA ALA A 193 8.21 -0.17 11.34
C ALA A 193 9.58 -0.04 10.65
N ALA A 194 9.60 0.25 9.35
CA ALA A 194 10.80 0.29 8.52
C ALA A 194 11.20 1.68 8.02
N ASN A 195 10.32 2.67 8.12
CA ASN A 195 10.52 3.99 7.52
C ASN A 195 10.15 5.11 8.50
N ALA A 196 10.81 6.24 8.36
CA ALA A 196 10.41 7.53 8.94
C ALA A 196 9.87 8.42 7.83
N VAL A 197 8.87 9.24 8.14
CA VAL A 197 8.26 10.21 7.23
C VAL A 197 8.34 11.59 7.86
N PHE A 198 8.78 12.57 7.07
CA PHE A 198 8.97 13.94 7.49
C PHE A 198 8.09 14.87 6.67
N SER A 199 7.38 15.79 7.33
CA SER A 199 6.73 16.91 6.64
C SER A 199 7.76 17.97 6.27
N ILE A 200 7.45 18.75 5.23
CA ILE A 200 8.32 19.78 4.69
C ILE A 200 7.64 21.13 4.85
N THR A 201 8.29 22.05 5.55
CA THR A 201 7.79 23.42 5.73
C THR A 201 8.79 24.43 5.19
N ALA A 202 8.32 25.63 4.82
CA ALA A 202 9.20 26.69 4.34
C ALA A 202 10.15 27.13 5.46
N GLY A 203 11.43 27.32 5.13
CA GLY A 203 12.37 27.99 6.02
C GLY A 203 11.96 29.46 6.16
N GLN A 204 11.64 29.90 7.38
CA GLN A 204 11.47 31.33 7.70
C GLN A 204 12.77 31.91 8.25
N ASP A 205 13.06 33.17 7.94
CA ASP A 205 14.29 33.87 8.35
C ASP A 205 14.59 33.79 9.86
N ALA A 206 15.87 33.57 10.17
CA ALA A 206 16.53 33.79 11.47
C ALA A 206 16.19 32.84 12.64
N THR A 207 16.15 31.52 12.43
CA THR A 207 16.37 30.56 13.52
C THR A 207 17.72 29.86 13.39
N LYS A 208 18.35 29.50 14.53
CA LYS A 208 19.65 28.80 14.59
C LYS A 208 19.59 27.34 14.08
N GLU A 209 18.47 26.90 13.52
CA GLU A 209 18.32 25.54 13.04
C GLU A 209 18.79 25.44 11.58
N PRO A 210 19.37 24.29 11.20
CA PRO A 210 19.90 24.14 9.86
C PRO A 210 18.79 24.04 8.83
N ASP A 211 18.80 24.97 7.88
CA ASP A 211 17.91 24.93 6.74
C ASP A 211 18.44 23.96 5.67
N PHE A 212 17.54 23.15 5.14
CA PHE A 212 17.81 22.24 4.04
C PHE A 212 17.41 22.91 2.74
N LEU A 213 17.98 22.49 1.62
CA LEU A 213 17.44 22.83 0.30
C LEU A 213 17.52 21.64 -0.64
N PHE A 214 16.60 21.62 -1.60
CA PHE A 214 16.60 20.65 -2.68
C PHE A 214 17.35 21.23 -3.89
N VAL A 215 18.18 20.41 -4.51
CA VAL A 215 19.03 20.80 -5.65
C VAL A 215 18.85 19.81 -6.78
N ALA A 216 18.57 20.31 -7.98
CA ALA A 216 18.67 19.51 -9.18
C ALA A 216 20.14 19.43 -9.62
N VAL A 217 20.74 18.25 -9.44
CA VAL A 217 22.11 17.96 -9.87
C VAL A 217 22.07 17.29 -11.24
N ARG A 218 22.87 17.79 -12.18
CA ARG A 218 22.93 17.37 -13.59
C ARG A 218 24.37 17.19 -14.03
N GLN A 219 24.54 16.50 -15.17
CA GLN A 219 25.82 16.28 -15.83
C GLN A 219 26.86 15.67 -14.87
N SER A 220 26.46 14.63 -14.12
CA SER A 220 27.32 13.90 -13.19
C SER A 220 27.97 14.81 -12.12
N GLY A 221 27.19 15.74 -11.57
CA GLY A 221 27.63 16.66 -10.50
C GLY A 221 28.19 18.00 -10.98
N LYS A 222 28.26 18.26 -12.29
CA LYS A 222 28.84 19.52 -12.83
C LYS A 222 27.93 20.72 -12.71
N VAL A 223 26.61 20.50 -12.73
CA VAL A 223 25.62 21.57 -12.64
C VAL A 223 24.67 21.26 -11.50
N ALA A 224 24.52 22.20 -10.58
CA ALA A 224 23.61 22.11 -9.44
C ALA A 224 22.81 23.40 -9.36
N THR A 225 21.47 23.27 -9.37
CA THR A 225 20.55 24.41 -9.31
C THR A 225 19.55 24.22 -8.18
N ALA A 226 19.40 25.24 -7.33
CA ALA A 226 18.44 25.22 -6.23
C ALA A 226 16.99 25.09 -6.75
N ILE A 227 16.19 24.30 -6.03
CA ILE A 227 14.76 24.16 -6.26
C ILE A 227 14.03 25.09 -5.29
N PRO A 228 13.16 26.00 -5.78
CA PRO A 228 12.36 26.85 -4.91
C PRO A 228 11.52 26.02 -3.93
N ALA A 229 11.45 26.45 -2.67
CA ALA A 229 10.79 25.70 -1.61
C ALA A 229 9.34 25.36 -1.97
N GLN A 230 8.62 26.33 -2.55
CA GLN A 230 7.21 26.21 -2.97
C GLN A 230 6.92 25.00 -3.88
N MET A 231 7.93 24.49 -4.59
CA MET A 231 7.78 23.33 -5.47
C MET A 231 7.81 21.99 -4.73
N ILE A 232 8.19 21.99 -3.45
CA ILE A 232 8.38 20.81 -2.61
C ILE A 232 7.51 20.86 -1.34
N LEU A 233 6.91 22.01 -1.00
CA LEU A 233 6.03 22.16 0.18
C LEU A 233 4.77 21.28 0.15
N ASP A 234 4.39 20.77 -1.02
CA ASP A 234 3.29 19.81 -1.17
C ASP A 234 3.76 18.35 -1.09
N LYS A 235 4.96 18.11 -0.56
CA LYS A 235 5.59 16.79 -0.43
C LYS A 235 5.95 16.46 1.01
N VAL A 236 6.06 15.17 1.28
CA VAL A 236 6.69 14.59 2.47
C VAL A 236 7.94 13.81 2.05
N LEU A 237 8.93 13.75 2.93
CA LEU A 237 10.14 12.95 2.73
C LEU A 237 10.03 11.63 3.49
N ARG A 238 10.06 10.51 2.78
CA ARG A 238 10.17 9.16 3.33
C ARG A 238 11.62 8.70 3.32
N VAL A 239 12.11 8.24 4.46
CA VAL A 239 13.49 7.73 4.66
C VAL A 239 13.46 6.35 5.29
N SER A 240 14.28 5.43 4.77
CA SER A 240 14.44 4.09 5.35
C SER A 240 15.21 4.17 6.68
N LYS A 241 14.78 3.39 7.67
CA LYS A 241 15.49 3.26 8.95
C LYS A 241 16.75 2.39 8.88
N GLY A 242 17.00 1.72 7.75
CA GLY A 242 18.16 0.85 7.57
C GLY A 242 18.09 -0.47 8.35
N LEU A 243 16.88 -1.04 8.53
CA LEU A 243 16.72 -2.31 9.25
C LEU A 243 17.12 -3.51 8.36
N PRO A 244 17.65 -4.62 8.92
CA PRO A 244 18.24 -5.74 8.15
C PRO A 244 17.29 -6.54 7.23
N LYS A 245 16.03 -6.12 7.05
CA LYS A 245 15.03 -6.74 6.17
C LYS A 245 14.15 -5.71 5.44
N SER A 246 14.44 -4.42 5.59
CA SER A 246 13.73 -3.37 4.85
C SER A 246 14.37 -3.18 3.49
N LEU A 247 13.55 -3.03 2.45
CA LEU A 247 14.04 -2.64 1.13
C LEU A 247 14.71 -1.27 1.20
N LYS A 248 15.77 -1.10 0.40
CA LYS A 248 16.37 0.22 0.18
C LYS A 248 15.44 1.07 -0.70
N SER A 249 15.50 2.39 -0.56
CA SER A 249 14.58 3.32 -1.23
C SER A 249 14.66 3.22 -2.75
N GLU A 250 15.86 3.04 -3.31
CA GLU A 250 16.07 2.84 -4.75
C GLU A 250 15.38 1.58 -5.26
N VAL A 251 15.39 0.48 -4.50
CA VAL A 251 14.69 -0.75 -4.86
C VAL A 251 13.17 -0.56 -4.80
N ILE A 252 12.69 0.24 -3.83
CA ILE A 252 11.27 0.60 -3.72
C ILE A 252 10.83 1.43 -4.93
N VAL A 253 11.59 2.46 -5.29
CA VAL A 253 11.30 3.33 -6.43
C VAL A 253 11.33 2.52 -7.73
N ASP A 254 12.36 1.70 -7.93
CA ASP A 254 12.49 0.85 -9.12
C ASP A 254 11.31 -0.12 -9.25
N GLY A 255 10.97 -0.83 -8.18
CA GLY A 255 9.84 -1.76 -8.18
C GLY A 255 8.51 -1.05 -8.39
N PHE A 256 8.31 0.12 -7.80
CA PHE A 256 7.12 0.91 -8.04
C PHE A 256 7.01 1.33 -9.52
N MET A 257 8.10 1.88 -10.09
CA MET A 257 8.09 2.42 -11.45
C MET A 257 7.99 1.32 -12.53
N ALA A 258 8.71 0.21 -12.35
CA ALA A 258 8.77 -0.86 -13.33
C ALA A 258 7.61 -1.86 -13.20
N ASP A 259 7.12 -2.09 -11.98
CA ASP A 259 6.24 -3.24 -11.71
C ASP A 259 4.82 -2.81 -11.31
N VAL A 260 4.68 -1.74 -10.52
CA VAL A 260 3.37 -1.31 -9.99
C VAL A 260 2.70 -0.25 -10.86
N ARG A 261 3.38 0.86 -11.14
CA ARG A 261 2.84 1.99 -11.90
C ARG A 261 2.24 1.57 -13.24
N PRO A 262 2.87 0.67 -14.04
CA PRO A 262 2.32 0.28 -15.34
C PRO A 262 0.97 -0.43 -15.24
N LEU A 263 0.56 -0.92 -14.05
CA LEU A 263 -0.77 -1.49 -13.83
C LEU A 263 -1.90 -0.44 -13.80
N PHE A 264 -1.57 0.86 -13.73
CA PHE A 264 -2.53 1.97 -13.61
C PHE A 264 -2.45 2.97 -14.76
N VAL A 265 -1.47 2.81 -15.66
CA VAL A 265 -1.29 3.68 -16.81
C VAL A 265 -1.94 3.01 -18.03
N SER A 266 -2.96 3.65 -18.61
CA SER A 266 -3.51 3.22 -19.89
C SER A 266 -2.45 3.36 -20.98
N PRO A 267 -2.19 2.33 -21.80
CA PRO A 267 -1.39 2.50 -23.00
C PRO A 267 -2.07 3.57 -23.84
N LYS A 268 -1.42 4.72 -24.06
CA LYS A 268 -1.92 5.68 -25.05
C LYS A 268 -1.98 4.93 -26.38
N LEU A 269 -3.19 4.63 -26.87
CA LEU A 269 -3.36 4.02 -28.18
C LEU A 269 -2.79 4.99 -29.22
N SER A 270 -1.54 4.78 -29.59
CA SER A 270 -1.03 5.31 -30.84
C SER A 270 -1.82 4.64 -31.96
N THR A 271 -2.28 5.46 -32.90
CA THR A 271 -2.88 5.10 -34.20
C THR A 271 -4.34 4.58 -34.23
N THR A 272 -5.18 5.47 -34.79
CA THR A 272 -6.35 5.20 -35.65
C THR A 272 -7.58 4.48 -35.09
N ALA A 273 -8.63 5.28 -34.89
CA ALA A 273 -10.05 4.95 -35.11
C ALA A 273 -10.69 3.84 -34.25
N SER A 274 -10.93 4.15 -32.97
CA SER A 274 -12.23 3.88 -32.35
C SER A 274 -12.38 4.71 -31.07
N GLN A 275 -13.08 5.85 -31.15
CA GLN A 275 -13.51 6.58 -29.97
C GLN A 275 -14.61 5.78 -29.26
N THR A 276 -14.50 5.58 -27.93
CA THR A 276 -15.59 5.62 -26.90
C THR A 276 -15.26 4.85 -25.60
N LEU A 277 -14.07 5.01 -25.05
CA LEU A 277 -13.86 4.94 -23.60
C LEU A 277 -13.05 6.20 -23.28
N GLY A 278 -13.62 7.16 -22.54
CA GLY A 278 -12.80 8.27 -22.06
C GLY A 278 -11.62 7.67 -21.29
N ASP A 279 -10.39 8.10 -21.60
CA ASP A 279 -9.17 7.61 -20.96
C ASP A 279 -9.34 7.72 -19.44
N ILE A 280 -9.63 6.61 -18.75
CA ILE A 280 -9.73 6.61 -17.30
C ILE A 280 -8.30 6.79 -16.78
N ASP A 281 -8.01 7.99 -16.30
CA ASP A 281 -6.72 8.28 -15.67
C ASP A 281 -6.71 7.71 -14.25
N LEU A 282 -6.12 6.51 -14.10
CA LEU A 282 -5.89 5.87 -12.80
C LEU A 282 -4.50 6.20 -12.23
N ASP A 283 -3.56 6.72 -13.04
CA ASP A 283 -2.23 7.18 -12.58
C ASP A 283 -2.39 8.35 -11.60
N LYS A 284 -3.45 9.16 -11.75
CA LYS A 284 -3.81 10.21 -10.78
C LYS A 284 -3.99 9.69 -9.35
N HIS A 285 -4.28 8.41 -9.15
CA HIS A 285 -4.42 7.81 -7.82
C HIS A 285 -3.12 7.25 -7.25
N LEU A 286 -1.99 7.32 -7.96
CA LEU A 286 -0.72 6.86 -7.43
C LEU A 286 0.04 7.98 -6.73
N MET A 287 0.69 7.65 -5.60
CA MET A 287 1.75 8.51 -5.06
C MET A 287 2.94 8.45 -6.00
N ALA A 288 3.29 9.58 -6.61
CA ALA A 288 4.51 9.69 -7.40
C ALA A 288 5.71 9.48 -6.48
N HIS A 289 6.45 8.39 -6.69
CA HIS A 289 7.67 8.10 -5.96
C HIS A 289 8.82 8.87 -6.60
N LEU A 290 9.18 10.01 -6.02
CA LEU A 290 10.27 10.85 -6.52
C LEU A 290 11.54 10.55 -5.71
N PRO A 291 12.55 9.89 -6.31
CA PRO A 291 13.79 9.58 -5.62
C PRO A 291 14.56 10.87 -5.30
N VAL A 292 15.12 10.94 -4.08
CA VAL A 292 16.02 12.03 -3.67
C VAL A 292 17.29 11.45 -3.06
N VAL A 293 18.44 11.99 -3.42
CA VAL A 293 19.72 11.66 -2.80
C VAL A 293 19.89 12.48 -1.52
N LEU A 294 20.14 11.80 -0.41
CA LEU A 294 20.43 12.38 0.90
C LEU A 294 21.89 12.14 1.23
N PHE A 295 22.67 13.21 1.37
CA PHE A 295 24.06 13.12 1.80
C PHE A 295 24.18 12.96 3.33
N ASN A 296 25.34 12.54 3.80
CA ASN A 296 25.63 12.29 5.22
C ASN A 296 25.22 13.41 6.17
N GLU A 297 25.46 14.67 5.82
CA GLU A 297 25.05 15.81 6.66
C GLU A 297 23.54 15.90 6.81
N GLY A 298 22.80 15.74 5.70
CA GLY A 298 21.35 15.75 5.67
C GLY A 298 20.77 14.58 6.47
N LEU A 299 21.28 13.36 6.25
CA LEU A 299 20.88 12.17 7.00
C LEU A 299 21.15 12.30 8.50
N SER A 300 22.29 12.90 8.87
CA SER A 300 22.66 13.12 10.28
C SER A 300 21.68 14.09 10.95
N ALA A 301 21.22 15.12 10.26
CA ALA A 301 20.23 16.04 10.78
C ALA A 301 18.84 15.38 10.89
N LEU A 302 18.41 14.60 9.91
CA LEU A 302 17.16 13.81 9.97
C LEU A 302 17.18 12.78 11.11
N ARG A 303 18.33 12.16 11.40
CA ARG A 303 18.50 11.23 12.53
C ARG A 303 18.31 11.91 13.88
N LYS A 304 18.64 13.19 14.03
CA LYS A 304 18.39 13.93 15.28
C LYS A 304 16.89 14.08 15.54
N LEU A 305 16.09 14.22 14.47
CA LEU A 305 14.64 14.28 14.56
C LEU A 305 14.01 12.90 14.80
N VAL A 306 14.58 11.85 14.18
CA VAL A 306 14.13 10.45 14.36
C VAL A 306 15.34 9.54 14.63
N PRO A 307 15.68 9.30 15.92
CA PRO A 307 16.85 8.50 16.30
C PRO A 307 16.84 7.04 15.83
N ALA A 308 15.67 6.52 15.44
CA ALA A 308 15.52 5.17 14.91
C ALA A 308 16.18 4.97 13.53
N ILE A 309 16.53 6.04 12.82
CA ILE A 309 17.27 5.96 11.56
C ILE A 309 18.71 5.52 11.84
N ARG A 310 19.07 4.32 11.38
CA ARG A 310 20.42 3.78 11.61
C ARG A 310 21.48 4.54 10.81
N PRO A 311 22.71 4.63 11.33
CA PRO A 311 23.87 5.04 10.54
C PRO A 311 24.05 4.15 9.31
N SER A 312 24.28 4.79 8.17
CA SER A 312 24.81 4.14 6.98
C SER A 312 26.32 4.38 6.92
N ASN A 313 27.06 3.40 6.41
CA ASN A 313 28.46 3.59 6.03
C ASN A 313 28.59 4.24 4.65
N ASP A 314 27.49 4.32 3.89
CA ASP A 314 27.44 4.94 2.58
C ASP A 314 27.44 6.47 2.73
N GLU A 315 28.19 7.19 1.90
CA GLU A 315 28.27 8.67 1.95
C GLU A 315 26.97 9.37 1.49
N ALA A 316 26.13 8.62 0.78
CA ALA A 316 24.82 9.05 0.32
C ALA A 316 23.83 7.89 0.33
N GLN A 317 22.55 8.20 0.57
CA GLN A 317 21.45 7.24 0.54
C GLN A 317 20.25 7.83 -0.19
N PHE A 318 19.44 7.00 -0.82
CA PHE A 318 18.16 7.42 -1.38
C PHE A 318 17.08 7.58 -0.30
N GLY A 319 16.33 8.67 -0.39
CA GLY A 319 14.99 8.87 0.17
C GLY A 319 13.95 8.96 -0.95
N ILE A 320 12.68 9.14 -0.56
CA ILE A 320 11.56 9.24 -1.50
C ILE A 320 10.70 10.44 -1.11
N LEU A 321 10.55 11.40 -2.01
CA LEU A 321 9.52 12.43 -1.91
C LEU A 321 8.19 11.84 -2.39
N LEU A 322 7.16 12.01 -1.56
CA LEU A 322 5.78 11.58 -1.84
C LEU A 322 4.85 12.79 -1.71
N PRO A 323 3.70 12.84 -2.41
CA PRO A 323 2.70 13.86 -2.18
C PRO A 323 2.28 13.93 -0.71
N ASP A 324 2.22 15.13 -0.14
CA ASP A 324 1.65 15.34 1.18
C ASP A 324 0.12 15.23 1.09
N MET A 325 -0.43 14.31 1.88
CA MET A 325 -1.86 14.04 1.96
C MET A 325 -2.40 14.45 3.34
N SER A 326 -1.66 15.19 4.16
CA SER A 326 -2.06 15.54 5.53
C SER A 326 -3.32 16.41 5.59
N THR A 327 -4.04 16.31 6.70
CA THR A 327 -5.15 17.23 7.01
C THR A 327 -4.60 18.65 7.12
N VAL A 328 -5.23 19.60 6.43
CA VAL A 328 -4.92 21.03 6.56
C VAL A 328 -6.10 21.74 7.24
N THR A 329 -5.85 22.24 8.44
CA THR A 329 -6.85 22.91 9.29
C THR A 329 -7.61 23.99 8.50
N GLY A 330 -8.93 23.93 8.56
CA GLY A 330 -9.82 24.87 7.89
C GLY A 330 -9.88 24.76 6.36
N GLN A 331 -9.21 23.77 5.75
CA GLN A 331 -9.25 23.49 4.30
C GLN A 331 -9.80 22.11 3.94
N ASN A 332 -9.35 21.05 4.63
CA ASN A 332 -9.73 19.67 4.31
C ASN A 332 -9.62 18.75 5.53
N ILE A 333 -10.13 17.51 5.40
CA ILE A 333 -9.81 16.37 6.25
C ILE A 333 -9.20 15.28 5.40
N THR A 334 -8.18 14.61 5.93
CA THR A 334 -7.69 13.35 5.37
C THR A 334 -8.03 12.17 6.28
N PHE A 335 -8.40 11.05 5.66
CA PHE A 335 -8.39 9.76 6.31
C PHE A 335 -7.67 8.69 5.47
N GLU A 336 -7.18 7.65 6.14
CA GLU A 336 -6.55 6.49 5.53
C GLU A 336 -7.53 5.30 5.58
N ILE A 337 -7.66 4.57 4.48
CA ILE A 337 -8.29 3.25 4.45
C ILE A 337 -7.33 2.24 3.83
N LYS A 338 -7.23 1.04 4.41
CA LYS A 338 -6.56 -0.10 3.75
C LYS A 338 -7.63 -0.94 3.03
N PRO A 339 -7.69 -0.94 1.69
CA PRO A 339 -8.75 -1.66 0.96
C PRO A 339 -8.72 -3.18 1.19
N LYS A 340 -7.54 -3.73 1.52
CA LYS A 340 -7.31 -5.16 1.77
C LYS A 340 -7.71 -6.01 0.56
N TRP A 341 -8.26 -7.20 0.81
CA TRP A 341 -8.65 -8.18 -0.21
C TRP A 341 -10.01 -7.83 -0.78
N LEU A 342 -10.03 -7.18 -1.94
CA LEU A 342 -11.23 -6.72 -2.64
C LEU A 342 -11.87 -7.84 -3.49
N ALA A 343 -11.09 -8.88 -3.82
CA ALA A 343 -11.60 -10.16 -4.31
C ALA A 343 -11.55 -11.21 -3.19
N GLN A 344 -12.45 -12.20 -3.25
CA GLN A 344 -12.40 -13.32 -2.32
C GLN A 344 -11.12 -14.14 -2.54
N SER A 345 -10.58 -14.71 -1.46
CA SER A 345 -9.44 -15.62 -1.56
C SER A 345 -9.81 -16.83 -2.43
N PRO A 346 -9.01 -17.18 -3.46
CA PRO A 346 -9.26 -18.37 -4.27
C PRO A 346 -9.24 -19.68 -3.47
N THR A 347 -8.57 -19.67 -2.32
CA THR A 347 -8.46 -20.82 -1.40
C THR A 347 -9.51 -20.80 -0.29
N ALA A 348 -10.45 -19.84 -0.31
CA ALA A 348 -11.58 -19.87 0.60
C ALA A 348 -12.46 -21.11 0.30
N PRO A 349 -12.95 -21.82 1.34
CA PRO A 349 -13.80 -22.99 1.12
C PRO A 349 -15.14 -22.60 0.48
N ALA A 350 -15.80 -23.55 -0.19
CA ALA A 350 -17.06 -23.29 -0.90
C ALA A 350 -18.21 -22.88 0.03
N ASP A 351 -18.16 -23.29 1.30
CA ASP A 351 -19.10 -22.91 2.35
C ASP A 351 -18.69 -21.63 3.09
N ALA A 352 -17.65 -20.92 2.60
CA ALA A 352 -17.17 -19.70 3.22
C ALA A 352 -18.32 -18.71 3.36
N ILE A 353 -18.48 -18.22 4.58
CA ILE A 353 -19.40 -17.12 4.84
C ILE A 353 -18.67 -15.80 5.00
N ARG A 354 -17.36 -15.76 5.28
CA ARG A 354 -16.60 -14.51 5.39
C ARG A 354 -15.65 -14.30 4.22
N CYS A 355 -15.37 -13.04 3.88
CA CYS A 355 -14.21 -12.75 3.05
C CYS A 355 -12.92 -12.97 3.87
N ARG A 356 -11.77 -13.16 3.21
CA ARG A 356 -10.48 -13.37 3.89
C ARG A 356 -10.18 -12.34 4.97
N THR A 357 -10.38 -11.06 4.68
CA THR A 357 -10.12 -9.98 5.65
C THR A 357 -11.01 -10.12 6.88
N CYS A 358 -12.29 -10.43 6.69
CA CYS A 358 -13.24 -10.67 7.77
C CYS A 358 -12.91 -11.94 8.57
N ALA A 359 -12.48 -13.02 7.91
CA ALA A 359 -12.02 -14.24 8.58
C ALA A 359 -10.79 -13.97 9.46
N LEU A 360 -9.83 -13.18 8.96
CA LEU A 360 -8.64 -12.78 9.72
C LEU A 360 -8.94 -11.84 10.89
N GLN A 361 -9.89 -10.92 10.74
CA GLN A 361 -10.31 -10.09 11.88
C GLN A 361 -10.96 -10.97 12.95
N TYR A 362 -11.83 -11.89 12.53
CA TYR A 362 -12.48 -12.82 13.46
C TYR A 362 -11.46 -13.72 14.19
N SER A 363 -10.46 -14.25 13.47
CA SER A 363 -9.44 -15.11 14.08
C SER A 363 -8.59 -14.41 15.15
N ARG A 364 -8.58 -13.07 15.19
CA ARG A 364 -7.85 -12.28 16.19
C ARG A 364 -8.64 -12.04 17.48
N GLY A 365 -9.95 -12.34 17.50
CA GLY A 365 -10.80 -12.15 18.69
C GLY A 365 -10.98 -10.69 19.14
N LYS A 366 -10.48 -9.72 18.36
CA LYS A 366 -10.69 -8.30 18.58
C LYS A 366 -11.93 -7.93 17.80
N GLY A 367 -13.03 -7.57 18.48
CA GLY A 367 -14.30 -7.24 17.85
C GLY A 367 -14.17 -6.23 16.70
N THR A 368 -15.21 -6.09 15.88
CA THR A 368 -15.19 -5.22 14.70
C THR A 368 -14.93 -3.76 15.10
N PRO A 369 -13.83 -3.13 14.65
CA PRO A 369 -13.63 -1.70 14.85
C PRO A 369 -14.79 -0.90 14.25
N THR A 370 -15.14 0.23 14.86
CA THR A 370 -16.23 1.10 14.38
C THR A 370 -15.92 1.76 13.04
N ASP A 371 -14.65 1.90 12.71
CA ASP A 371 -14.09 2.43 11.46
C ASP A 371 -13.76 1.32 10.43
N TYR A 372 -14.15 0.08 10.69
CA TYR A 372 -13.96 -1.03 9.76
C TYR A 372 -15.10 -1.12 8.73
N ILE A 373 -14.73 -1.35 7.47
CA ILE A 373 -15.66 -1.71 6.39
C ILE A 373 -15.20 -2.99 5.70
N CYS A 374 -16.14 -3.89 5.38
CA CYS A 374 -15.84 -5.11 4.67
C CYS A 374 -15.34 -4.79 3.24
N PRO A 375 -14.17 -5.29 2.82
CA PRO A 375 -13.62 -5.02 1.49
C PRO A 375 -14.54 -5.40 0.32
N LEU A 376 -15.23 -6.53 0.40
CA LEU A 376 -16.15 -6.99 -0.66
C LEU A 376 -17.39 -6.09 -0.76
N ARG A 377 -17.85 -5.52 0.36
CA ARG A 377 -18.94 -4.55 0.36
C ARG A 377 -18.53 -3.23 -0.26
N LEU A 378 -17.32 -2.78 0.04
CA LEU A 378 -16.76 -1.54 -0.50
C LEU A 378 -16.47 -1.64 -2.02
N SER A 379 -16.26 -2.84 -2.55
CA SER A 379 -15.92 -3.11 -3.95
C SER A 379 -16.93 -4.03 -4.66
N ASN A 380 -18.20 -3.87 -4.32
CA ASN A 380 -19.29 -4.57 -5.00
C ASN A 380 -19.35 -4.12 -6.47
N GLU A 381 -19.30 -5.07 -7.40
CA GLU A 381 -19.29 -4.81 -8.85
C GLU A 381 -20.67 -4.43 -9.37
N ASN A 382 -21.72 -4.95 -8.73
CA ASN A 382 -23.09 -4.64 -9.06
C ASN A 382 -23.40 -3.17 -8.71
N GLN A 383 -24.59 -2.71 -9.11
CA GLN A 383 -25.08 -1.43 -8.64
C GLN A 383 -25.16 -1.48 -7.11
N THR A 384 -24.59 -0.47 -6.47
CA THR A 384 -24.51 -0.39 -5.01
C THR A 384 -25.92 -0.46 -4.42
N SER A 385 -26.18 -1.48 -3.61
CA SER A 385 -27.48 -1.64 -2.96
C SER A 385 -27.69 -0.60 -1.86
N GLU A 386 -28.94 -0.31 -1.48
CA GLU A 386 -29.26 0.57 -0.35
C GLU A 386 -28.55 0.15 0.95
N LYS A 387 -28.41 -1.16 1.17
CA LYS A 387 -27.69 -1.72 2.33
C LYS A 387 -26.19 -1.43 2.28
N ASP A 388 -25.59 -1.48 1.09
CA ASP A 388 -24.18 -1.14 0.92
C ASP A 388 -23.97 0.37 1.12
N ILE A 389 -24.86 1.21 0.60
CA ILE A 389 -24.87 2.67 0.81
C ILE A 389 -24.97 2.99 2.31
N GLU A 390 -25.90 2.37 3.03
CA GLU A 390 -26.07 2.57 4.48
C GLU A 390 -24.80 2.19 5.26
N CYS A 391 -24.19 1.06 4.92
CA CYS A 391 -22.94 0.62 5.55
C CYS A 391 -21.78 1.58 5.26
N ILE A 392 -21.63 2.02 4.01
CA ILE A 392 -20.59 2.99 3.61
C ILE A 392 -20.83 4.32 4.31
N ARG A 393 -22.09 4.78 4.41
CA ARG A 393 -22.47 5.99 5.13
C ARG A 393 -22.09 5.90 6.61
N LYS A 394 -22.48 4.82 7.29
CA LYS A 394 -22.14 4.59 8.70
C LYS A 394 -20.62 4.59 8.93
N TRP A 395 -19.89 3.88 8.07
CA TRP A 395 -18.42 3.86 8.12
C TRP A 395 -17.83 5.25 7.91
N ALA A 396 -18.25 5.98 6.87
CA ALA A 396 -17.78 7.33 6.58
C ALA A 396 -18.08 8.31 7.73
N THR A 397 -19.26 8.22 8.34
CA THR A 397 -19.61 9.01 9.54
C THR A 397 -18.63 8.75 10.68
N ASN A 398 -18.33 7.50 10.99
CA ASN A 398 -17.40 7.14 12.07
C ASN A 398 -15.97 7.62 11.80
N VAL A 399 -15.49 7.44 10.56
CA VAL A 399 -14.14 7.89 10.17
C VAL A 399 -14.04 9.41 10.23
N LEU A 400 -14.98 10.13 9.61
CA LEU A 400 -14.93 11.60 9.55
C LEU A 400 -15.15 12.24 10.93
N SER A 401 -16.08 11.74 11.74
CA SER A 401 -16.27 12.24 13.12
C SER A 401 -15.02 12.06 13.97
N THR A 402 -14.34 10.92 13.86
CA THR A 402 -13.09 10.65 14.57
C THR A 402 -11.97 11.61 14.14
N GLN A 403 -11.87 11.91 12.85
CA GLN A 403 -10.85 12.86 12.36
C GLN A 403 -11.18 14.30 12.77
N LEU A 404 -12.44 14.71 12.71
CA LEU A 404 -12.87 16.03 13.16
C LEU A 404 -12.64 16.25 14.65
N ALA A 405 -12.84 15.22 15.48
CA ALA A 405 -12.58 15.32 16.92
C ALA A 405 -11.09 15.55 17.24
N LYS A 406 -10.18 15.18 16.34
CA LYS A 406 -8.74 15.43 16.48
C LYS A 406 -8.33 16.84 16.04
N ASP A 407 -9.19 17.53 15.30
CA ASP A 407 -8.96 18.88 14.75
C ASP A 407 -10.01 19.85 15.34
N SER A 408 -9.96 20.03 16.66
CA SER A 408 -10.97 20.77 17.46
C SER A 408 -11.19 22.22 17.01
N ASP A 409 -10.26 22.80 16.26
CA ASP A 409 -10.32 24.18 15.78
C ASP A 409 -10.96 24.31 14.38
N ALA A 410 -11.22 23.20 13.67
CA ALA A 410 -11.63 23.22 12.26
C ALA A 410 -13.15 23.32 12.00
N VAL A 411 -14.00 22.89 12.94
CA VAL A 411 -15.44 22.71 12.68
C VAL A 411 -16.26 23.98 12.91
N SER A 412 -15.84 24.87 13.80
CA SER A 412 -16.70 25.96 14.29
C SER A 412 -16.77 27.19 13.39
N SER A 413 -15.97 27.32 12.33
CA SER A 413 -15.77 28.62 11.66
C SER A 413 -16.36 28.76 10.24
N LYS A 414 -16.94 27.72 9.60
CA LYS A 414 -17.31 27.81 8.17
C LYS A 414 -18.61 27.13 7.69
N GLY A 415 -19.53 26.71 8.57
CA GLY A 415 -20.87 26.25 8.17
C GLY A 415 -20.94 24.92 7.39
N VAL A 416 -19.87 24.12 7.40
CA VAL A 416 -19.83 22.79 6.75
C VAL A 416 -20.35 21.75 7.74
N THR A 417 -21.34 20.96 7.32
CA THR A 417 -21.91 19.90 8.15
C THR A 417 -21.20 18.56 7.92
N LEU A 418 -21.06 17.75 8.98
CA LEU A 418 -20.55 16.38 8.88
C LEU A 418 -21.33 15.57 7.83
N ASP A 419 -22.66 15.73 7.76
CA ASP A 419 -23.51 15.02 6.81
C ASP A 419 -23.20 15.35 5.33
N SER A 420 -22.83 16.61 5.04
CA SER A 420 -22.38 17.01 3.70
C SER A 420 -21.08 16.31 3.31
N LEU A 421 -20.10 16.25 4.22
CA LEU A 421 -18.83 15.54 4.00
C LEU A 421 -19.05 14.03 3.82
N VAL A 422 -19.88 13.43 4.68
CA VAL A 422 -20.26 12.01 4.60
C VAL A 422 -20.91 11.71 3.25
N SER A 423 -21.85 12.54 2.80
CA SER A 423 -22.52 12.35 1.51
C SER A 423 -21.56 12.41 0.32
N ARG A 424 -20.54 13.28 0.38
CA ARG A 424 -19.48 13.31 -0.65
C ARG A 424 -18.62 12.05 -0.64
N VAL A 425 -18.24 11.54 0.54
CA VAL A 425 -17.48 10.29 0.66
C VAL A 425 -18.30 9.09 0.17
N VAL A 426 -19.60 9.04 0.48
CA VAL A 426 -20.52 8.01 -0.03
C VAL A 426 -20.58 8.04 -1.55
N THR A 427 -20.79 9.21 -2.17
CA THR A 427 -20.79 9.35 -3.63
C THR A 427 -19.45 8.91 -4.23
N TYR A 428 -18.33 9.31 -3.62
CA TYR A 428 -16.99 8.95 -4.08
C TYR A 428 -16.76 7.43 -4.17
N PHE A 429 -17.22 6.67 -3.18
CA PHE A 429 -17.05 5.21 -3.15
C PHE A 429 -18.16 4.42 -3.85
N THR A 430 -19.32 5.03 -4.13
CA THR A 430 -20.47 4.32 -4.71
C THR A 430 -20.71 4.62 -6.19
N THR A 431 -20.32 5.79 -6.68
CA THR A 431 -20.50 6.19 -8.09
C THR A 431 -19.33 6.98 -8.67
N GLY A 432 -18.44 7.51 -7.83
CA GLY A 432 -17.30 8.34 -8.25
C GLY A 432 -15.98 7.57 -8.48
N ASP A 433 -14.89 8.35 -8.56
CA ASP A 433 -13.53 7.88 -8.82
C ASP A 433 -13.07 6.77 -7.85
N GLY A 434 -13.46 6.85 -6.57
CA GLY A 434 -13.12 5.84 -5.57
C GLY A 434 -13.64 4.45 -5.94
N ARG A 435 -14.86 4.38 -6.47
CA ARG A 435 -15.41 3.11 -6.96
C ARG A 435 -14.60 2.57 -8.13
N ILE A 436 -14.27 3.41 -9.11
CA ILE A 436 -13.51 3.02 -10.30
C ILE A 436 -12.15 2.45 -9.90
N LEU A 437 -11.44 3.14 -9.01
CA LEU A 437 -10.15 2.70 -8.48
C LEU A 437 -10.25 1.35 -7.77
N LEU A 438 -11.24 1.17 -6.88
CA LEU A 438 -11.40 -0.06 -6.13
C LEU A 438 -11.76 -1.26 -7.00
N LEU A 439 -12.59 -1.06 -8.04
CA LEU A 439 -12.89 -2.13 -8.99
C LEU A 439 -11.68 -2.49 -9.86
N HIS A 440 -10.87 -1.50 -10.24
CA HIS A 440 -9.61 -1.76 -10.93
C HIS A 440 -8.65 -2.58 -10.05
N LEU A 441 -8.45 -2.17 -8.80
CA LEU A 441 -7.64 -2.92 -7.83
C LEU A 441 -8.18 -4.34 -7.62
N LYS A 442 -9.49 -4.52 -7.48
CA LYS A 442 -10.12 -5.84 -7.36
C LYS A 442 -9.80 -6.73 -8.54
N LYS A 443 -9.94 -6.21 -9.76
CA LYS A 443 -9.60 -6.94 -10.98
C LYS A 443 -8.13 -7.34 -11.00
N LEU A 444 -7.21 -6.41 -10.75
CA LEU A 444 -5.78 -6.71 -10.67
C LEU A 444 -5.48 -7.79 -9.62
N GLN A 445 -6.07 -7.70 -8.42
CA GLN A 445 -5.89 -8.69 -7.35
C GLN A 445 -6.35 -10.10 -7.78
N ALA A 446 -7.44 -10.21 -8.54
CA ALA A 446 -7.97 -11.48 -9.03
C ALA A 446 -7.16 -12.03 -10.22
N THR A 447 -6.73 -11.16 -11.14
CA THR A 447 -5.95 -11.57 -12.32
C THR A 447 -4.52 -12.00 -11.94
N LEU A 448 -3.87 -11.27 -11.04
CA LEU A 448 -2.50 -11.56 -10.62
C LEU A 448 -2.43 -12.80 -9.72
N ASP A 449 -3.50 -13.09 -8.97
CA ASP A 449 -3.57 -14.26 -8.12
C ASP A 449 -4.93 -14.97 -8.19
N SER A 450 -5.09 -15.75 -9.26
CA SER A 450 -6.27 -16.56 -9.55
C SER A 450 -6.35 -17.89 -8.80
N GLU A 451 -5.22 -18.44 -8.36
CA GLU A 451 -5.12 -19.77 -7.74
C GLU A 451 -5.05 -19.70 -6.21
N GLY A 452 -4.56 -18.60 -5.65
CA GLY A 452 -4.34 -18.43 -4.23
C GLY A 452 -3.09 -19.15 -3.73
N ILE A 453 -2.55 -18.66 -2.62
CA ILE A 453 -1.23 -19.07 -2.10
C ILE A 453 -1.11 -20.57 -1.83
N LEU A 454 -2.16 -21.23 -1.31
CA LEU A 454 -2.10 -22.65 -0.95
C LEU A 454 -2.00 -23.53 -2.21
N GLN A 455 -2.76 -23.22 -3.26
CA GLN A 455 -2.67 -23.97 -4.51
C GLN A 455 -1.35 -23.72 -5.21
N ARG A 456 -0.89 -22.46 -5.21
CA ARG A 456 0.41 -22.12 -5.79
C ARG A 456 1.56 -22.86 -5.10
N TYR A 457 1.43 -23.06 -3.79
CA TYR A 457 2.43 -23.81 -3.01
C TYR A 457 2.34 -25.33 -3.24
N ALA A 458 1.13 -25.87 -3.35
CA ALA A 458 0.92 -27.30 -3.59
C ALA A 458 1.37 -27.74 -4.99
N HIS A 459 1.25 -26.85 -5.98
CA HIS A 459 1.59 -27.10 -7.37
C HIS A 459 2.57 -26.03 -7.88
N PRO A 460 3.83 -26.04 -7.40
CA PRO A 460 4.80 -25.04 -7.79
C PRO A 460 5.09 -25.15 -9.28
N ARG A 461 5.22 -23.98 -9.93
CA ARG A 461 5.65 -23.87 -11.32
C ARG A 461 6.95 -23.08 -11.38
N ASP A 462 7.86 -23.52 -12.23
CA ASP A 462 9.12 -22.81 -12.52
C ASP A 462 8.90 -21.61 -13.47
N ASP A 463 7.68 -21.09 -13.56
CA ASP A 463 7.38 -19.92 -14.38
C ASP A 463 7.61 -18.63 -13.57
N PHE A 464 8.40 -17.70 -14.13
CA PHE A 464 8.78 -16.46 -13.46
C PHE A 464 7.56 -15.65 -13.00
N ASN A 465 6.51 -15.62 -13.82
CA ASN A 465 5.29 -14.87 -13.56
C ASN A 465 4.51 -15.44 -12.36
N PHE A 466 4.66 -16.72 -12.03
CA PHE A 466 3.92 -17.36 -10.95
C PHE A 466 4.21 -16.76 -9.59
N VAL A 467 5.49 -16.63 -9.24
CA VAL A 467 5.87 -16.02 -7.96
C VAL A 467 5.75 -14.51 -8.04
N TYR A 468 6.10 -13.94 -9.20
CA TYR A 468 6.09 -12.50 -9.42
C TYR A 468 4.69 -11.89 -9.33
N ASP A 469 3.69 -12.45 -10.02
CA ASP A 469 2.31 -11.96 -10.02
C ASP A 469 1.68 -12.06 -8.63
N LEU A 470 1.94 -13.15 -7.91
CA LEU A 470 1.51 -13.29 -6.51
C LEU A 470 2.07 -12.17 -5.63
N ARG A 471 3.35 -11.82 -5.80
CA ARG A 471 3.97 -10.72 -5.04
C ARG A 471 3.30 -9.38 -5.37
N LEU A 472 2.97 -9.11 -6.64
CA LEU A 472 2.22 -7.92 -7.03
C LEU A 472 0.82 -7.91 -6.42
N ALA A 473 0.09 -9.03 -6.49
CA ALA A 473 -1.22 -9.17 -5.85
C ALA A 473 -1.12 -8.86 -4.34
N MET A 474 -0.10 -9.39 -3.66
CA MET A 474 0.14 -9.14 -2.24
C MET A 474 0.56 -7.70 -1.92
N THR A 475 1.25 -7.00 -2.83
CA THR A 475 1.46 -5.54 -2.75
C THR A 475 0.13 -4.80 -2.80
N LEU A 476 -0.73 -5.10 -3.79
CA LEU A 476 -2.03 -4.43 -3.96
C LEU A 476 -3.04 -4.75 -2.85
N ARG A 477 -2.89 -5.89 -2.15
CA ARG A 477 -3.72 -6.27 -0.99
C ARG A 477 -3.29 -5.61 0.31
N ASP A 478 -2.09 -5.04 0.37
CA ASP A 478 -1.52 -4.45 1.58
C ASP A 478 -1.21 -2.95 1.43
N CYS A 479 -1.63 -2.33 0.33
CA CYS A 479 -1.54 -0.90 0.12
C CYS A 479 -2.51 -0.13 1.04
N SER A 480 -2.26 1.17 1.15
CA SER A 480 -3.07 2.13 1.90
C SER A 480 -3.62 3.17 0.92
N LEU A 481 -4.86 3.62 1.11
CA LEU A 481 -5.49 4.66 0.32
C LEU A 481 -5.74 5.88 1.21
N PHE A 482 -5.03 6.97 0.94
CA PHE A 482 -5.29 8.26 1.55
C PHE A 482 -6.37 8.99 0.76
N VAL A 483 -7.36 9.53 1.47
CA VAL A 483 -8.49 10.26 0.88
C VAL A 483 -8.57 11.64 1.52
N VAL A 484 -8.39 12.68 0.72
CA VAL A 484 -8.50 14.09 1.12
C VAL A 484 -9.90 14.58 0.72
N VAL A 485 -10.65 15.05 1.71
CA VAL A 485 -11.99 15.61 1.56
C VAL A 485 -11.92 17.12 1.85
N PRO A 486 -11.91 17.98 0.81
CA PRO A 486 -11.96 19.42 1.00
C PRO A 486 -13.23 19.86 1.72
N PHE A 487 -13.20 20.94 2.51
CA PHE A 487 -14.41 21.46 3.18
C PHE A 487 -15.37 22.20 2.24
N HIS A 488 -14.82 22.86 1.22
CA HIS A 488 -15.58 23.62 0.23
C HIS A 488 -15.49 22.98 -1.15
N ASP A 489 -16.06 23.65 -2.16
CA ASP A 489 -16.10 23.20 -3.54
C ASP A 489 -14.71 22.75 -4.01
N GLY A 490 -14.61 21.45 -4.30
CA GLY A 490 -13.37 20.77 -4.64
C GLY A 490 -13.61 19.28 -4.79
N ALA A 491 -12.91 18.65 -5.73
CA ALA A 491 -12.97 17.21 -5.90
C ALA A 491 -12.25 16.50 -4.75
N ILE A 492 -12.78 15.35 -4.32
CA ILE A 492 -12.04 14.45 -3.42
C ILE A 492 -10.81 13.96 -4.16
N THR A 493 -9.65 14.07 -3.53
CA THR A 493 -8.39 13.55 -4.06
C THR A 493 -8.02 12.30 -3.28
N SER A 494 -7.49 11.28 -3.96
CA SER A 494 -6.98 10.09 -3.28
C SER A 494 -5.67 9.59 -3.86
N LYS A 495 -4.86 8.98 -3.00
CA LYS A 495 -3.54 8.46 -3.35
C LYS A 495 -3.28 7.11 -2.69
N LEU A 496 -2.85 6.13 -3.48
CA LEU A 496 -2.35 4.85 -3.01
C LEU A 496 -0.90 4.98 -2.53
N ALA A 497 -0.68 4.52 -1.31
CA ALA A 497 0.59 4.44 -0.60
C ALA A 497 0.91 2.98 -0.25
N ASP A 498 2.08 2.76 0.35
CA ASP A 498 2.57 1.43 0.76
C ASP A 498 2.63 0.40 -0.40
N LEU A 499 2.90 0.89 -1.61
CA LEU A 499 3.04 0.09 -2.84
C LEU A 499 4.45 -0.51 -3.01
N ASP A 500 5.15 -0.77 -1.92
CA ASP A 500 6.45 -1.43 -1.94
C ASP A 500 6.28 -2.85 -2.49
N PHE A 501 7.05 -3.21 -3.52
CA PHE A 501 6.96 -4.54 -4.11
C PHE A 501 7.35 -5.61 -3.08
N LYS A 502 6.42 -6.49 -2.72
CA LYS A 502 6.64 -7.43 -1.59
C LYS A 502 7.77 -8.39 -1.90
N SER A 503 8.59 -8.74 -0.91
CA SER A 503 9.67 -9.74 -1.05
C SER A 503 9.12 -11.17 -1.17
N ALA A 504 9.82 -12.03 -1.92
CA ALA A 504 9.52 -13.45 -2.01
C ALA A 504 9.72 -14.20 -0.67
N GLU A 505 10.56 -13.67 0.23
CA GLU A 505 10.76 -14.23 1.59
C GLU A 505 9.48 -14.26 2.43
N LYS A 506 8.45 -13.50 2.03
CA LYS A 506 7.15 -13.44 2.72
C LYS A 506 6.15 -14.51 2.29
N ILE A 507 6.49 -15.33 1.29
CA ILE A 507 5.60 -16.36 0.73
C ILE A 507 5.17 -17.36 1.81
N ASP A 508 6.13 -17.82 2.62
CA ASP A 508 5.86 -18.76 3.71
C ASP A 508 4.92 -18.16 4.76
N ASP A 509 5.18 -16.91 5.19
CA ASP A 509 4.30 -16.16 6.12
C ASP A 509 2.86 -16.06 5.58
N TRP A 510 2.69 -15.90 4.27
CA TRP A 510 1.38 -15.77 3.63
C TRP A 510 0.64 -17.10 3.54
N ARG A 511 1.35 -18.16 3.18
CA ARG A 511 0.83 -19.53 3.14
C ARG A 511 0.34 -19.94 4.52
N ASP A 512 1.17 -19.77 5.55
CA ASP A 512 0.85 -20.26 6.89
C ASP A 512 -0.38 -19.54 7.45
N LYS A 513 -0.47 -18.22 7.24
CA LYS A 513 -1.67 -17.45 7.58
C LYS A 513 -2.91 -17.94 6.85
N GLU A 514 -2.83 -18.20 5.56
CA GLU A 514 -3.97 -18.71 4.80
C GLU A 514 -4.38 -20.12 5.24
N ALA A 515 -3.40 -20.99 5.49
CA ALA A 515 -3.63 -22.35 5.98
C ALA A 515 -4.35 -22.34 7.33
N ILE A 516 -3.96 -21.45 8.26
CA ILE A 516 -4.66 -21.26 9.53
C ILE A 516 -6.12 -20.84 9.29
N LEU A 517 -6.37 -19.85 8.43
CA LEU A 517 -7.73 -19.38 8.13
C LEU A 517 -8.63 -20.49 7.59
N VAL A 518 -8.09 -21.34 6.71
CA VAL A 518 -8.81 -22.47 6.10
C VAL A 518 -8.98 -23.61 7.10
N ASN A 519 -7.89 -24.13 7.66
CA ASN A 519 -7.89 -25.36 8.47
C ASN A 519 -8.63 -25.18 9.80
N GLU A 520 -8.58 -23.99 10.40
CA GLU A 520 -9.33 -23.71 11.61
C GLU A 520 -10.75 -23.18 11.33
N GLY A 521 -11.21 -23.20 10.08
CA GLY A 521 -12.59 -22.90 9.71
C GLY A 521 -13.00 -21.43 9.92
N TRP A 522 -12.06 -20.48 9.94
CA TRP A 522 -12.36 -19.06 10.18
C TRP A 522 -13.27 -18.44 9.11
N TYR A 523 -13.27 -19.01 7.91
CA TYR A 523 -14.18 -18.66 6.82
C TYR A 523 -15.64 -19.08 7.09
N SER A 524 -15.88 -20.18 7.81
CA SER A 524 -17.19 -20.87 7.87
C SER A 524 -17.77 -20.97 9.30
N LYS A 525 -16.98 -20.71 10.35
CA LYS A 525 -17.41 -20.70 11.76
C LYS A 525 -18.64 -19.80 11.99
N SER A 526 -19.58 -20.25 12.81
CA SER A 526 -20.91 -19.64 13.03
C SER A 526 -20.92 -18.09 13.13
N PRO A 527 -21.92 -17.40 12.51
CA PRO A 527 -22.04 -15.95 12.52
C PRO A 527 -22.40 -15.33 13.87
N LYS A 528 -22.89 -16.12 14.85
CA LYS A 528 -23.33 -15.60 16.16
C LYS A 528 -22.21 -14.94 16.99
N ALA A 529 -20.95 -15.12 16.61
CA ALA A 529 -19.81 -14.53 17.30
C ALA A 529 -19.49 -13.09 16.88
N HIS A 530 -19.80 -12.70 15.64
CA HIS A 530 -19.59 -11.33 15.13
C HIS A 530 -20.52 -11.10 13.93
N ASP A 531 -21.18 -9.93 13.86
CA ASP A 531 -21.98 -9.41 12.72
C ASP A 531 -21.16 -9.19 11.42
N VAL A 532 -20.10 -9.97 11.22
CA VAL A 532 -19.05 -9.71 10.25
C VAL A 532 -19.12 -10.76 9.14
N CYS A 533 -19.58 -10.26 7.99
CA CYS A 533 -19.57 -10.78 6.63
C CYS A 533 -20.18 -12.19 6.47
N LEU A 534 -21.38 -12.25 5.88
CA LEU A 534 -21.93 -13.41 5.15
C LEU A 534 -21.76 -13.15 3.64
N LEU A 535 -20.49 -12.95 3.24
CA LEU A 535 -19.91 -12.58 1.94
C LEU A 535 -20.55 -11.36 1.28
N ALA A 536 -20.75 -10.32 2.08
CA ALA A 536 -21.14 -8.98 1.63
C ALA A 536 -22.25 -8.98 0.56
N ARG A 537 -23.37 -9.66 0.89
CA ARG A 537 -24.52 -9.94 0.01
C ARG A 537 -24.85 -8.85 -1.02
N GLY A 538 -24.34 -9.04 -2.24
CA GLY A 538 -25.18 -9.46 -3.36
C GLY A 538 -25.39 -10.97 -3.35
#